data_AF-A0A9W6QCF5-F1
#
_entry.id   AF-A0A9W6QCF5-F1
#
_cell.length_a   1.000
_cell.length_b   1.000
_cell.length_c   1.000
_cell.angle_alpha   90.00
_cell.angle_beta   90.00
_cell.angle_gamma   90.00
#
_symmetry.space_group_name_H-M   'P 1'
#
loop_
_entity.id
_entity.type
_entity.pdbx_description
1 polymer ?
#
loop_
_entity_poly.entity_id
_entity_poly.type
_entity_poly.pdbx_seq_one_letter_code
_entity_poly.pdbx_strand_id
1 'polypeptide(L)'
;MPDETPPLNLGERLLEQFLTAGRTLDPGEAPRFAEQYTRALGLGSSAVYLADIQQHRLVALAEGPDLPIDGTLAGWAFRTGTMRVAEDPDSGLAVWFPLTDGAERLGVLGLRTP
;
A
#
# COMPACT_ATOMS: atom_id res chain seq x y z
N MET A 1 -8.19 23.11 -33.56
CA MET A 1 -6.97 22.51 -33.00
C MET A 1 -7.43 21.25 -32.30
N PRO A 2 -7.10 20.04 -32.80
CA PRO A 2 -7.32 18.85 -31.99
C PRO A 2 -6.45 18.98 -30.74
N ASP A 3 -7.06 18.72 -29.60
CA ASP A 3 -6.41 18.68 -28.28
C ASP A 3 -5.59 17.39 -28.23
N GLU A 4 -4.37 17.42 -28.78
CA GLU A 4 -3.46 16.27 -28.70
C GLU A 4 -2.88 16.23 -27.29
N THR A 5 -3.55 15.50 -26.40
CA THR A 5 -2.99 15.13 -25.11
C THR A 5 -1.69 14.36 -25.36
N PRO A 6 -0.54 14.81 -24.81
CA PRO A 6 0.72 14.11 -25.03
C PRO A 6 0.64 12.67 -24.50
N PRO A 7 1.40 11.73 -25.09
CA PRO A 7 1.38 10.34 -24.64
C PRO A 7 1.83 10.26 -23.18
N LEU A 8 1.06 9.54 -22.38
CA LEU A 8 1.32 9.36 -20.95
C LEU A 8 2.73 8.85 -20.71
N ASN A 9 3.41 9.40 -19.69
CA ASN A 9 4.69 8.88 -19.22
C ASN A 9 4.50 7.51 -18.55
N LEU A 10 5.60 6.81 -18.23
CA LEU A 10 5.53 5.47 -17.65
C LEU A 10 4.71 5.43 -16.35
N GLY A 11 4.91 6.40 -15.46
CA GLY A 11 4.20 6.48 -14.18
C GLY A 11 2.70 6.73 -14.38
N GLU A 12 2.34 7.62 -15.30
CA GLU A 12 0.95 7.88 -15.65
C GLU A 12 0.26 6.64 -16.25
N ARG A 13 0.93 5.89 -17.13
CA ARG A 13 0.40 4.63 -17.66
C ARG A 13 0.24 3.57 -16.59
N LEU A 14 1.20 3.44 -15.68
CA LEU A 14 1.12 2.49 -14.57
C LEU A 14 -0.03 2.87 -13.63
N LEU A 15 -0.20 4.17 -13.34
CA LEU A 15 -1.31 4.67 -12.51
C LEU A 15 -2.66 4.41 -13.18
N GLU A 16 -2.81 4.68 -14.48
CA GLU A 16 -4.04 4.36 -15.21
C GLU A 16 -4.36 2.87 -15.12
N GLN A 17 -3.39 2.00 -15.41
CA GLN A 17 -3.57 0.55 -15.31
C GLN A 17 -3.96 0.13 -13.89
N PHE A 18 -3.30 0.71 -12.88
CA PHE A 18 -3.60 0.45 -11.47
C PHE A 18 -5.06 0.82 -11.14
N LEU A 19 -5.48 2.02 -11.51
CA LEU A 19 -6.84 2.53 -11.25
C LEU A 19 -7.90 1.74 -12.02
N THR A 20 -7.61 1.30 -13.25
CA THR A 20 -8.55 0.48 -14.04
C THR A 20 -8.70 -0.90 -13.44
N ALA A 21 -7.60 -1.61 -13.16
CA ALA A 21 -7.66 -2.98 -12.65
C ALA A 21 -8.12 -3.05 -11.19
N GLY A 22 -7.83 -2.02 -10.38
CA GLY A 22 -8.28 -1.94 -8.98
C GLY A 22 -9.80 -1.90 -8.80
N ARG A 23 -10.57 -1.45 -9.80
CA ARG A 23 -12.04 -1.31 -9.70
C ARG A 23 -12.80 -2.63 -9.55
N THR A 24 -12.21 -3.72 -10.00
CA THR A 24 -12.83 -5.06 -9.99
C THR A 24 -11.94 -6.06 -9.27
N LEU A 25 -11.00 -5.58 -8.47
CA LEU A 25 -10.03 -6.43 -7.78
C LEU A 25 -10.72 -7.17 -6.64
N ASP A 26 -10.59 -8.49 -6.63
CA ASP A 26 -10.94 -9.27 -5.45
C ASP A 26 -10.04 -8.86 -4.28
N PRO A 27 -10.56 -8.65 -3.06
CA PRO A 27 -9.74 -8.27 -1.92
C PRO A 27 -8.56 -9.22 -1.65
N GLY A 28 -8.70 -10.52 -1.96
CA GLY A 28 -7.62 -11.50 -1.83
C GLY A 28 -6.48 -11.32 -2.83
N GLU A 29 -6.73 -10.61 -3.94
CA GLU A 29 -5.72 -10.31 -4.97
C GLU A 29 -4.95 -9.02 -4.66
N ALA A 30 -5.40 -8.23 -3.68
CA ALA A 30 -4.77 -6.95 -3.32
C ALA A 30 -3.27 -7.04 -3.03
N PRO A 31 -2.76 -8.04 -2.29
CA PRO A 31 -1.31 -8.16 -2.04
C PRO A 31 -0.51 -8.41 -3.31
N ARG A 32 -1.00 -9.31 -4.18
CA ARG A 32 -0.35 -9.63 -5.45
C ARG A 32 -0.32 -8.40 -6.36
N PHE A 33 -1.41 -7.66 -6.38
CA PHE A 33 -1.54 -6.43 -7.16
C PHE A 33 -0.60 -5.34 -6.65
N ALA A 34 -0.54 -5.10 -5.33
CA ALA A 34 0.40 -4.15 -4.75
C ALA A 34 1.86 -4.49 -5.13
N GLU A 35 2.25 -5.76 -4.96
CA GLU A 35 3.61 -6.23 -5.25
C GLU A 35 3.99 -6.04 -6.73
N GLN A 36 3.06 -6.31 -7.64
CA GLN A 36 3.27 -6.10 -9.07
C GLN A 36 3.64 -4.64 -9.39
N TYR A 37 2.91 -3.66 -8.84
CA TYR A 37 3.16 -2.25 -9.12
C TYR A 37 4.35 -1.69 -8.37
N THR A 38 4.59 -2.12 -7.12
CA THR A 38 5.80 -1.76 -6.38
C THR A 38 7.06 -2.18 -7.13
N ARG A 39 7.08 -3.40 -7.68
CA ARG A 39 8.17 -3.88 -8.52
C ARG A 39 8.28 -3.12 -9.85
N ALA A 40 7.16 -2.87 -10.53
CA ALA A 40 7.15 -2.12 -11.78
C ALA A 40 7.68 -0.68 -11.63
N LEU A 41 7.50 -0.09 -10.44
CA LEU A 41 8.02 1.24 -10.09
C LEU A 41 9.45 1.21 -9.55
N GLY A 42 10.07 0.04 -9.36
CA GLY A 42 11.42 -0.09 -8.80
C GLY A 42 11.52 0.27 -7.32
N LEU A 43 10.41 0.21 -6.58
CA LEU A 43 10.32 0.63 -5.17
C LEU A 43 10.72 -0.45 -4.16
N GLY A 44 10.94 -1.69 -4.61
CA GLY A 44 11.28 -2.83 -3.75
C GLY A 44 10.11 -3.80 -3.58
N SER A 45 9.72 -4.07 -2.34
CA SER A 45 8.62 -5.00 -2.00
C SER A 45 7.49 -4.31 -1.24
N SER A 46 6.33 -4.95 -1.22
CA SER A 46 5.13 -4.45 -0.57
C SER A 46 4.45 -5.50 0.29
N ALA A 47 3.71 -5.04 1.31
CA ALA A 47 2.85 -5.88 2.13
C ALA A 47 1.55 -5.13 2.46
N VAL A 48 0.42 -5.82 2.33
CA VAL A 48 -0.91 -5.25 2.65
C VAL A 48 -1.40 -5.86 3.95
N TYR A 49 -1.84 -5.00 4.87
CA TYR A 49 -2.42 -5.39 6.14
C TYR A 49 -3.81 -4.78 6.33
N LEU A 50 -4.75 -5.54 6.88
CA LEU A 50 -6.06 -5.06 7.31
C LEU A 50 -6.18 -5.09 8.82
N ALA A 51 -6.90 -4.14 9.41
CA ALA A 51 -7.23 -4.21 10.82
C ALA A 51 -8.14 -5.41 11.11
N ASP A 52 -7.89 -6.11 12.22
CA ASP A 52 -8.85 -7.07 12.75
C ASP A 52 -10.13 -6.35 13.23
N ILE A 53 -11.22 -7.09 13.42
CA ILE A 53 -12.51 -6.53 13.84
C ILE A 53 -12.38 -5.79 15.17
N GLN A 54 -11.51 -6.28 16.06
CA GLN A 54 -11.24 -5.69 17.36
C GLN A 54 -10.30 -4.47 17.31
N GLN A 55 -9.69 -4.18 16.15
CA GLN A 55 -8.71 -3.10 15.93
C GLN A 55 -7.51 -3.13 16.89
N HIS A 56 -7.01 -4.32 17.21
CA HIS A 56 -5.77 -4.52 17.98
C HIS A 56 -4.58 -4.93 17.11
N ARG A 57 -4.85 -5.55 15.95
CA ARG A 57 -3.82 -6.08 15.05
C ARG A 57 -4.07 -5.66 13.61
N LEU A 58 -2.99 -5.49 12.89
CA LEU A 58 -2.92 -5.41 11.44
C LEU A 58 -2.58 -6.81 10.93
N VAL A 59 -3.55 -7.49 10.35
CA VAL A 59 -3.47 -8.86 9.81
C VAL A 59 -2.91 -8.81 8.40
N ALA A 60 -1.85 -9.57 8.13
CA ALA A 60 -1.27 -9.64 6.80
C ALA A 60 -2.25 -10.34 5.83
N LEU A 61 -2.51 -9.72 4.67
CA LEU A 61 -3.38 -10.32 3.64
C LEU A 61 -2.67 -11.37 2.77
N ALA A 62 -1.33 -11.38 2.80
CA ALA A 62 -0.50 -12.40 2.19
C ALA A 62 0.44 -13.00 3.25
N GLU A 63 1.52 -13.66 2.84
CA GLU A 63 2.49 -14.21 3.77
C GLU A 63 3.19 -13.11 4.56
N GLY A 64 3.20 -13.28 5.89
CA GLY A 64 3.87 -12.37 6.81
C GLY A 64 3.27 -12.43 8.22
N PRO A 65 3.95 -11.88 9.22
CA PRO A 65 3.43 -11.81 10.57
C PRO A 65 2.44 -10.65 10.72
N ASP A 66 1.36 -10.88 11.46
CA ASP A 66 0.48 -9.80 11.92
C ASP A 66 1.23 -8.80 12.80
N LEU A 67 0.93 -7.52 12.65
CA LEU A 67 1.55 -6.45 13.42
C LEU A 67 0.60 -5.94 14.50
N PRO A 68 1.07 -5.70 15.74
CA PRO A 68 0.29 -4.95 16.71
C PRO A 68 0.00 -3.54 16.19
N ILE A 69 -1.21 -3.03 16.43
CA ILE A 69 -1.52 -1.62 16.14
C ILE A 69 -0.77 -0.72 17.12
N ASP A 70 -0.78 -1.05 18.41
CA ASP A 70 -0.08 -0.26 19.41
C ASP A 70 1.43 -0.53 19.41
N GLY A 71 2.22 0.54 19.56
CA GLY A 71 3.68 0.47 19.61
C GLY A 71 4.38 0.27 18.26
N THR A 72 3.67 0.25 17.12
CA THR A 72 4.28 0.10 15.79
C THR A 72 4.08 1.34 14.91
N LEU A 73 4.98 1.55 13.94
CA LEU A 73 4.84 2.62 12.94
C LEU A 73 3.68 2.34 11.96
N ALA A 74 3.47 1.08 11.60
CA ALA A 74 2.33 0.64 10.81
C ALA A 74 1.00 1.01 11.51
N GLY A 75 0.87 0.67 12.79
CA GLY A 75 -0.31 1.01 13.57
C GLY A 75 -0.46 2.51 13.86
N TRP A 76 0.64 3.27 13.92
CA TRP A 76 0.59 4.73 13.95
C TRP A 76 0.00 5.29 12.65
N ALA A 77 0.46 4.83 11.49
CA ALA A 77 -0.06 5.26 10.19
C ALA A 77 -1.56 4.92 10.06
N PHE A 78 -1.95 3.71 10.49
CA PHE A 78 -3.35 3.30 10.59
C PHE A 78 -4.17 4.28 11.46
N ARG A 79 -3.84 4.45 12.74
CA ARG A 79 -4.64 5.26 13.68
C ARG A 79 -4.75 6.73 13.27
N THR A 80 -3.69 7.29 12.68
CA THR A 80 -3.63 8.71 12.31
C THR A 80 -4.11 9.01 10.89
N GLY A 81 -4.29 7.99 10.05
CA GLY A 81 -4.58 8.20 8.62
C GLY A 81 -3.49 8.98 7.89
N THR A 82 -2.25 8.93 8.39
CA THR A 82 -1.13 9.72 7.85
C THR A 82 0.00 8.80 7.40
N MET A 83 0.57 9.08 6.23
CA MET A 83 1.72 8.35 5.71
C MET A 83 2.92 8.47 6.66
N ARG A 84 3.63 7.37 6.89
CA ARG A 84 4.82 7.35 7.73
C ARG A 84 6.01 6.72 7.00
N VAL A 85 7.11 7.47 6.92
CA VAL A 85 8.40 6.99 6.41
C VAL A 85 9.36 6.79 7.58
N ALA A 86 10.10 5.70 7.62
CA ALA A 86 11.16 5.46 8.59
C ALA A 86 12.33 4.73 7.95
N GLU A 87 13.50 4.88 8.55
CA GLU A 87 14.64 4.04 8.23
C GLU A 87 14.35 2.60 8.66
N ASP A 88 14.70 1.66 7.80
CA ASP A 88 14.62 0.24 8.07
C ASP A 88 16.05 -0.34 8.07
N PRO A 89 16.49 -0.97 9.17
CA PRO A 89 17.86 -1.49 9.27
C PRO A 89 18.21 -2.51 8.20
N ASP A 90 17.22 -3.25 7.69
CA ASP A 90 17.41 -4.36 6.75
C ASP A 90 17.17 -3.93 5.30
N SER A 91 16.33 -2.90 5.07
CA SER A 91 15.84 -2.51 3.73
C SER A 91 16.00 -1.01 3.40
N GLY A 92 16.76 -0.26 4.18
CA GLY A 92 16.97 1.18 3.99
C GLY A 92 15.79 2.02 4.45
N LEU A 93 14.64 1.96 3.76
CA LEU A 93 13.42 2.68 4.12
C LEU A 93 12.20 1.76 4.19
N ALA A 94 11.36 1.99 5.20
CA ALA A 94 10.00 1.48 5.30
C ALA A 94 9.01 2.64 5.18
N VAL A 95 8.03 2.49 4.29
CA VAL A 95 6.95 3.47 4.10
C VAL A 95 5.61 2.81 4.37
N TRP A 96 4.79 3.44 5.22
CA TRP A 96 3.46 2.97 5.59
C TRP A 96 2.41 3.96 5.08
N PHE A 97 1.55 3.50 4.17
CA PHE A 97 0.41 4.24 3.65
C PHE A 97 -0.88 3.75 4.31
N PRO A 98 -1.72 4.64 4.85
CA PRO A 98 -3.04 4.25 5.36
C PRO A 98 -3.94 3.81 4.20
N LEU A 99 -4.70 2.73 4.42
CA LEU A 99 -5.76 2.27 3.51
C LEU A 99 -7.10 2.67 4.11
N THR A 100 -7.87 3.46 3.39
CA THR A 100 -9.14 4.03 3.85
C THR A 100 -10.23 3.90 2.79
N ASP A 101 -11.46 3.62 3.21
CA ASP A 101 -12.66 3.73 2.39
C ASP A 101 -13.59 4.81 2.98
N GLY A 102 -13.61 5.97 2.33
CA GLY A 102 -14.25 7.16 2.89
C GLY A 102 -13.65 7.54 4.25
N ALA A 103 -14.47 7.48 5.30
CA ALA A 103 -14.06 7.74 6.68
C ALA A 103 -13.53 6.49 7.41
N GLU A 104 -13.72 5.30 6.83
CA GLU A 104 -13.34 4.05 7.45
C GLU A 104 -11.86 3.74 7.21
N ARG A 105 -11.17 3.33 8.27
CA ARG A 105 -9.79 2.86 8.21
C ARG A 105 -9.80 1.35 8.00
N LEU A 106 -9.29 0.90 6.88
CA LEU A 106 -9.22 -0.51 6.54
C LEU A 106 -7.93 -1.16 7.02
N GLY A 107 -6.80 -0.44 6.95
CA GLY A 107 -5.49 -0.99 7.28
C GLY A 107 -4.34 -0.15 6.74
N VAL A 108 -3.26 -0.81 6.30
CA VAL A 108 -2.06 -0.14 5.75
C VAL A 108 -1.43 -0.93 4.60
N LEU A 109 -0.80 -0.20 3.68
CA LEU A 109 0.17 -0.71 2.71
C LEU A 109 1.58 -0.35 3.21
N GLY A 110 2.41 -1.36 3.44
CA GLY A 110 3.83 -1.21 3.71
C GLY A 110 4.64 -1.36 2.42
N LEU A 111 5.59 -0.46 2.19
CA LEU A 111 6.63 -0.60 1.16
C LEU A 111 7.99 -0.67 1.84
N ARG A 112 8.88 -1.50 1.29
CA ARG A 112 10.28 -1.60 1.71
C ARG A 112 11.17 -1.39 0.49
N THR A 113 12.06 -0.41 0.58
CA THR A 113 13.05 -0.18 -0.47
C THR A 113 14.13 -1.27 -0.45
N PRO A 114 14.89 -1.46 -1.54
CA PRO A 114 16.10 -2.27 -1.51
C PRO A 114 17.21 -1.63 -0.66
#